data_AF-A0A919D6Z7-F1
#
_entry.id   AF-A0A919D6Z7-F1
#
_cell.length_a   1.000
_cell.length_b   1.000
_cell.length_c   1.000
_cell.angle_alpha   90.00
_cell.angle_beta   90.00
_cell.angle_gamma   90.00
#
_symmetry.space_group_name_H-M   'P 1'
#
loop_
_entity.id
_entity.type
_entity.pdbx_description
1 polymer ?
#
loop_
_entity_poly.entity_id
_entity_poly.type
_entity_poly.pdbx_seq_one_letter_code
_entity_poly.pdbx_strand_id
1 'polypeptide(L)'
;MASLHQAVAERQLVDLLATRETAVALVQARSAHLSGRFGSYGDAIGQQHRTLPSRWRAEQHASFLMVHAAVASGRAAVAAVALGQAPAADADRALNGRALGRLPQPYCAEVDPDQKSGRCDGLMRWETPAVARQSTGCSFTSVGCRSPYPVPVYTRTWLDPMEIPLEVGDSLPSRTWAHLEQDGGVARWPYGSAFVWIFVSRRS
;
A
#
# COMPACT_ATOMS: atom_id res chain seq x y z
N MET A 1 7.77 3.18 -24.33
CA MET A 1 6.49 2.58 -23.90
C MET A 1 6.33 2.86 -22.43
N ALA A 2 5.16 3.35 -21.99
CA ALA A 2 4.84 3.47 -20.57
C ALA A 2 4.80 2.07 -19.94
N SER A 3 5.24 1.94 -18.69
CA SER A 3 5.11 0.69 -17.95
C SER A 3 3.64 0.35 -17.71
N LEU A 4 3.30 -0.92 -17.47
CA LEU A 4 1.92 -1.35 -17.20
C LEU A 4 1.25 -0.54 -16.07
N HIS A 5 2.00 -0.27 -14.99
CA HIS A 5 1.48 0.50 -13.86
C HIS A 5 1.28 1.99 -14.20
N GLN A 6 2.08 2.59 -15.09
CA GLN A 6 1.86 3.96 -15.56
C GLN A 6 0.56 4.05 -16.38
N ALA A 7 0.34 3.12 -17.31
CA ALA A 7 -0.90 3.07 -18.09
C ALA A 7 -2.15 2.87 -17.20
N VAL A 8 -2.05 2.07 -16.14
CA VAL A 8 -3.11 1.91 -15.14
C VAL A 8 -3.38 3.22 -14.40
N ALA A 9 -2.33 3.93 -13.98
CA ALA A 9 -2.47 5.21 -13.27
C ALA A 9 -3.16 6.27 -14.14
N GLU A 10 -2.79 6.36 -15.42
CA GLU A 10 -3.40 7.29 -16.37
C GLU A 10 -4.88 6.99 -16.57
N ARG A 11 -5.26 5.71 -16.72
CA ARG A 11 -6.67 5.30 -16.82
C ARG A 11 -7.46 5.66 -15.56
N GLN A 12 -6.91 5.39 -14.38
CA GLN A 12 -7.56 5.74 -13.11
C GLN A 12 -7.81 7.24 -12.97
N LEU A 13 -6.86 8.06 -13.41
CA LEU A 13 -7.04 9.51 -13.41
C LEU A 13 -8.20 9.91 -14.31
N VAL A 14 -8.27 9.36 -15.52
CA VAL A 14 -9.39 9.63 -16.43
C VAL A 14 -10.72 9.23 -15.80
N ASP A 15 -10.81 8.03 -15.21
CA ASP A 15 -12.03 7.54 -14.57
C ASP A 15 -12.46 8.41 -13.38
N LEU A 16 -11.51 8.87 -12.55
CA LEU A 16 -11.80 9.74 -11.41
C LEU A 16 -12.15 11.18 -11.82
N LEU A 17 -11.81 11.60 -13.03
CA LEU A 17 -12.20 12.90 -13.57
C LEU A 17 -13.53 12.84 -14.34
N ALA A 18 -14.10 11.64 -14.53
CA ALA A 18 -15.32 11.45 -15.30
C ALA A 18 -16.57 12.03 -14.62
N THR A 19 -16.59 12.11 -13.29
CA THR A 19 -17.71 12.71 -12.54
C THR A 19 -17.24 13.76 -11.55
N ARG A 20 -18.13 14.71 -11.21
CA ARG A 20 -17.83 15.75 -10.22
C ARG A 20 -17.52 15.15 -8.86
N GLU A 21 -18.25 14.12 -8.47
CA GLU A 21 -18.13 13.46 -7.16
C GLU A 21 -16.75 12.81 -7.00
N THR A 22 -16.32 12.05 -8.03
CA THR A 22 -15.03 11.35 -8.02
C THR A 22 -13.86 12.34 -8.14
N ALA A 23 -14.01 13.43 -8.90
CA ALA A 23 -13.01 14.48 -9.00
C ALA A 23 -12.84 15.22 -7.66
N VAL A 24 -13.94 15.52 -6.95
CA VAL A 24 -13.89 16.12 -5.61
C VAL A 24 -13.19 15.17 -4.62
N ALA A 25 -13.49 13.87 -4.66
CA ALA A 25 -12.82 12.88 -3.83
C ALA A 25 -11.30 12.84 -4.07
N LEU A 26 -10.86 12.93 -5.33
CA LEU A 26 -9.44 13.03 -5.68
C LEU A 26 -8.78 14.26 -5.08
N VAL A 27 -9.40 15.44 -5.19
CA VAL A 27 -8.87 16.68 -4.62
C VAL A 27 -8.78 16.61 -3.09
N GLN A 28 -9.79 16.05 -2.43
CA GLN A 28 -9.81 15.89 -0.98
C GLN A 28 -8.72 14.91 -0.51
N ALA A 29 -8.60 13.76 -1.17
CA ALA A 29 -7.59 12.75 -0.84
C ALA A 29 -6.18 13.29 -1.05
N ARG A 30 -5.95 13.98 -2.18
CA ARG A 30 -4.68 14.68 -2.42
C ARG A 30 -4.39 15.68 -1.32
N SER A 31 -5.34 16.54 -0.94
CA SER A 31 -5.14 17.55 0.11
C SER A 31 -4.80 16.92 1.46
N ALA A 32 -5.47 15.83 1.82
CA ALA A 32 -5.15 15.05 3.02
C ALA A 32 -3.75 14.42 2.94
N HIS A 33 -3.34 13.96 1.77
CA HIS A 33 -2.00 13.41 1.58
C HIS A 33 -0.92 14.49 1.70
N LEU A 34 -1.14 15.66 1.10
CA LEU A 34 -0.23 16.81 1.22
C LEU A 34 -0.07 17.29 2.67
N SER A 35 -1.10 17.18 3.51
CA SER A 35 -1.03 17.59 4.91
C SER A 35 -0.35 16.56 5.82
N GLY A 36 0.13 15.43 5.28
CA GLY A 36 0.76 14.36 6.05
C GLY A 36 -0.21 13.49 6.83
N ARG A 37 -1.53 13.63 6.61
CA ARG A 37 -2.58 12.93 7.38
C ARG A 37 -2.43 11.41 7.38
N PHE A 38 -1.89 10.84 6.31
CA PHE A 38 -1.76 9.39 6.15
C PHE A 38 -0.51 8.80 6.83
N GLY A 39 0.49 9.62 7.20
CA GLY A 39 1.72 9.16 7.84
C GLY A 39 2.36 7.95 7.15
N SER A 40 2.83 6.98 7.95
CA SER A 40 3.48 5.76 7.46
C SER A 40 2.58 4.84 6.63
N TYR A 41 1.26 4.91 6.80
CA TYR A 41 0.32 4.22 5.91
C TYR A 41 0.33 4.82 4.50
N GLY A 42 0.52 6.14 4.38
CA GLY A 42 0.69 6.81 3.11
C GLY A 42 1.95 6.33 2.38
N ASP A 43 3.07 6.26 3.09
CA ASP A 43 4.34 5.74 2.55
C ASP A 43 4.23 4.28 2.10
N ALA A 44 3.44 3.48 2.83
CA ALA A 44 3.16 2.10 2.47
C ALA A 44 2.35 1.97 1.18
N ILE A 45 1.36 2.84 0.95
CA ILE A 45 0.65 2.90 -0.33
C ILE A 45 1.62 3.26 -1.45
N GLY A 46 2.49 4.25 -1.23
CA GLY A 46 3.53 4.58 -2.19
C GLY A 46 4.50 5.64 -1.69
N GLN A 47 5.69 5.62 -2.28
CA GLN A 47 6.78 6.54 -2.04
C GLN A 47 7.49 6.80 -3.38
N GLN A 48 7.22 7.95 -4.00
CA GLN A 48 7.83 8.31 -5.28
C GLN A 48 9.19 8.99 -5.05
N HIS A 49 10.28 8.22 -5.13
CA HIS A 49 11.66 8.70 -4.99
C HIS A 49 11.90 9.54 -3.72
N ARG A 50 11.19 9.20 -2.64
CA ARG A 50 11.13 10.00 -1.39
C ARG A 50 10.84 11.50 -1.60
N THR A 51 10.21 11.86 -2.72
CA THR A 51 9.78 13.24 -2.99
C THR A 51 8.52 13.58 -2.22
N LEU A 52 8.39 14.86 -1.83
CA LEU A 52 7.17 15.36 -1.19
C LEU A 52 5.94 15.06 -2.07
N PRO A 53 4.80 14.66 -1.47
CA PRO A 53 3.55 14.42 -2.20
C PRO A 53 3.11 15.54 -3.15
N SER A 54 3.51 16.79 -2.89
CA SER A 54 3.23 17.95 -3.75
C SER A 54 3.91 17.89 -5.12
N ARG A 55 4.99 17.10 -5.26
CA ARG A 55 5.73 16.89 -6.51
C ARG A 55 5.27 15.67 -7.30
N TRP A 56 4.35 14.88 -6.75
CA TRP A 56 3.83 13.71 -7.43
C TRP A 56 2.91 14.14 -8.57
N ARG A 57 2.90 13.33 -9.63
CA ARG A 57 2.01 13.53 -10.76
C ARG A 57 0.57 13.17 -10.38
N ALA A 58 -0.40 13.75 -11.08
CA ALA A 58 -1.82 13.60 -10.74
C ALA A 58 -2.29 12.13 -10.79
N GLU A 59 -1.77 11.36 -11.75
CA GLU A 59 -2.06 9.94 -11.91
C GLU A 59 -1.60 9.10 -10.70
N GLN A 60 -0.53 9.51 -10.01
CA GLN A 60 -0.10 8.83 -8.79
C GLN A 60 -0.99 9.15 -7.59
N HIS A 61 -1.54 10.37 -7.53
CA HIS A 61 -2.59 10.70 -6.54
C HIS A 61 -3.89 9.94 -6.83
N ALA A 62 -4.23 9.72 -8.10
CA ALA A 62 -5.36 8.87 -8.49
C ALA A 62 -5.16 7.43 -8.02
N SER A 63 -4.02 6.81 -8.32
CA SER A 63 -3.71 5.46 -7.83
C SER A 63 -3.67 5.38 -6.29
N PHE A 64 -3.13 6.39 -5.63
CA PHE A 64 -3.16 6.48 -4.17
C PHE A 64 -4.58 6.44 -3.62
N LEU A 65 -5.49 7.26 -4.20
CA LEU A 65 -6.90 7.26 -3.82
C LEU A 65 -7.53 5.89 -4.05
N MET A 66 -7.22 5.21 -5.15
CA MET A 66 -7.79 3.89 -5.44
C MET A 66 -7.41 2.85 -4.39
N VAL A 67 -6.13 2.79 -3.99
CA VAL A 67 -5.67 1.92 -2.89
C VAL A 67 -6.36 2.31 -1.57
N HIS A 68 -6.37 3.61 -1.24
CA HIS A 68 -6.99 4.09 -0.01
C HIS A 68 -8.49 3.76 0.04
N ALA A 69 -9.21 3.96 -1.07
CA ALA A 69 -10.63 3.66 -1.19
C ALA A 69 -10.90 2.16 -1.03
N ALA A 70 -10.07 1.28 -1.59
CA ALA A 70 -10.21 -0.15 -1.39
C ALA A 70 -10.06 -0.55 0.08
N VAL A 71 -9.08 0.02 0.79
CA VAL A 71 -8.90 -0.21 2.24
C VAL A 71 -10.10 0.35 3.02
N ALA A 72 -10.49 1.59 2.75
CA ALA A 72 -11.57 2.27 3.46
C ALA A 72 -12.94 1.63 3.21
N SER A 73 -13.17 1.01 2.06
CA SER A 73 -14.41 0.31 1.75
C SER A 73 -14.39 -1.17 2.17
N GLY A 74 -13.31 -1.66 2.77
CA GLY A 74 -13.15 -3.06 3.14
C GLY A 74 -12.88 -4.02 1.97
N ARG A 75 -12.68 -3.51 0.75
CA ARG A 75 -12.25 -4.30 -0.42
C ARG A 75 -10.78 -4.71 -0.35
N ALA A 76 -10.00 -4.09 0.53
CA ALA A 76 -8.66 -4.54 0.89
C ALA A 76 -8.50 -4.60 2.41
N ALA A 77 -7.91 -5.68 2.89
CA ALA A 77 -7.44 -5.82 4.27
C ALA A 77 -5.98 -5.35 4.39
N VAL A 78 -5.61 -4.85 5.56
CA VAL A 78 -4.28 -4.32 5.85
C VAL A 78 -3.71 -4.92 7.12
N ALA A 79 -2.45 -5.34 7.08
CA ALA A 79 -1.66 -5.65 8.26
C ALA A 79 -0.37 -4.83 8.27
N ALA A 80 0.16 -4.53 9.46
CA ALA A 80 1.47 -3.92 9.63
C ALA A 80 2.29 -4.83 10.55
N VAL A 81 3.31 -5.46 9.99
CA VAL A 81 4.17 -6.42 10.68
C VAL A 81 5.42 -5.70 11.16
N ALA A 82 5.65 -5.67 12.47
CA ALA A 82 6.83 -5.03 13.03
C ALA A 82 8.09 -5.83 12.67
N LEU A 83 9.04 -5.17 12.02
CA LEU A 83 10.38 -5.69 11.75
C LEU A 83 11.44 -5.03 12.63
N GLY A 84 11.15 -3.83 13.14
CA GLY A 84 12.02 -3.08 14.06
C GLY A 84 13.17 -2.35 13.36
N GLN A 85 13.27 -2.43 12.03
CA GLN A 85 14.27 -1.72 11.24
C GLN A 85 13.72 -1.30 9.88
N ALA A 86 14.29 -0.22 9.34
CA ALA A 86 14.00 0.28 7.99
C ALA A 86 14.78 -0.50 6.92
N PRO A 87 14.34 -0.45 5.65
CA PRO A 87 15.12 -0.99 4.54
C PRO A 87 16.50 -0.34 4.47
N ALA A 88 17.51 -1.12 4.13
CA ALA A 88 18.78 -0.61 3.64
C ALA A 88 18.65 -0.13 2.20
N ALA A 89 19.72 0.44 1.63
CA ALA A 89 19.72 0.89 0.25
C ALA A 89 19.38 -0.27 -0.72
N ASP A 90 18.79 0.06 -1.87
CA ASP A 90 18.34 -0.94 -2.86
C ASP A 90 19.47 -1.88 -3.31
N ALA A 91 20.71 -1.39 -3.40
CA ALA A 91 21.89 -2.20 -3.73
C ALA A 91 22.25 -3.24 -2.66
N ASP A 92 21.83 -3.04 -1.40
CA ASP A 92 22.17 -3.89 -0.25
C ASP A 92 21.16 -5.04 -0.08
N ARG A 93 20.83 -5.75 -1.16
CA ARG A 93 19.80 -6.81 -1.19
C ARG A 93 20.04 -7.92 -0.16
N ALA A 94 21.29 -8.32 0.02
CA ALA A 94 21.65 -9.33 1.03
C ALA A 94 21.36 -8.85 2.46
N LEU A 95 21.53 -7.56 2.75
CA LEU A 95 21.20 -6.99 4.06
C LEU A 95 19.69 -6.93 4.27
N ASN A 96 18.94 -6.54 3.24
CA ASN A 96 17.48 -6.55 3.25
C ASN A 96 16.92 -7.97 3.43
N GLY A 97 17.47 -8.98 2.73
CA GLY A 97 17.10 -10.38 2.91
C GLY A 97 17.33 -10.89 4.34
N ARG A 98 18.51 -10.59 4.93
CA ARG A 98 18.79 -10.92 6.35
C ARG A 98 17.87 -10.20 7.33
N ALA A 99 17.40 -9.01 6.99
CA ALA A 99 16.41 -8.31 7.80
C ALA A 99 15.06 -9.02 7.74
N LEU A 100 14.57 -9.28 6.53
CA LEU A 100 13.28 -9.92 6.28
C LEU A 100 13.21 -11.35 6.81
N GLY A 101 14.35 -12.06 6.87
CA GLY A 101 14.44 -13.37 7.55
C GLY A 101 14.16 -13.35 9.05
N ARG A 102 14.03 -12.16 9.67
CA ARG A 102 13.64 -11.97 11.08
C ARG A 102 12.17 -11.62 11.27
N LEU A 103 11.36 -11.67 10.21
CA LEU A 103 9.92 -11.48 10.33
C LEU A 103 9.32 -12.50 11.33
N PRO A 104 8.36 -12.06 12.17
CA PRO A 104 7.67 -12.98 13.05
C PRO A 104 6.81 -13.95 12.25
N GLN A 105 6.61 -15.15 12.80
CA GLN A 105 5.60 -16.07 12.27
C GLN A 105 4.23 -15.38 12.19
N PRO A 106 3.40 -15.71 11.18
CA PRO A 106 3.60 -16.76 10.18
C PRO A 106 4.33 -16.32 8.91
N TYR A 107 4.90 -15.11 8.92
CA TYR A 107 5.40 -14.48 7.71
C TYR A 107 6.82 -14.91 7.35
N CYS A 108 7.02 -15.20 6.07
CA CYS A 108 8.31 -15.43 5.46
C CYS A 108 8.45 -14.50 4.25
N ALA A 109 9.63 -13.94 4.02
CA ALA A 109 9.88 -13.11 2.85
C ALA A 109 11.27 -13.35 2.29
N GLU A 110 11.36 -13.29 0.96
CA GLU A 110 12.58 -13.54 0.20
C GLU A 110 12.78 -12.38 -0.79
N VAL A 111 13.99 -11.85 -0.87
CA VAL A 111 14.38 -10.81 -1.83
C VAL A 111 14.93 -11.50 -3.07
N ASP A 112 14.47 -11.10 -4.25
CA ASP A 112 15.04 -11.52 -5.53
C ASP A 112 16.46 -10.91 -5.64
N PRO A 113 17.52 -11.74 -5.57
CA PRO A 113 18.90 -11.26 -5.56
C PRO A 113 19.30 -10.65 -6.90
N ASP A 114 18.63 -11.04 -7.99
CA ASP A 114 19.03 -10.71 -9.36
C ASP A 114 18.03 -9.76 -10.06
N GLN A 115 16.94 -9.38 -9.39
CA GLN A 115 15.78 -8.66 -9.97
C GLN A 115 15.31 -9.26 -11.30
N LYS A 116 15.46 -10.58 -11.47
CA LYS A 116 15.25 -11.28 -12.74
C LYS A 116 13.83 -11.11 -13.25
N SER A 117 12.86 -10.93 -12.35
CA SER A 117 11.45 -10.76 -12.72
C SER A 117 11.11 -9.37 -13.24
N GLY A 118 11.89 -8.33 -12.91
CA GLY A 118 11.61 -6.91 -13.21
C GLY A 118 10.25 -6.39 -12.70
N ARG A 119 9.49 -7.23 -11.97
CA ARG A 119 8.09 -7.00 -11.60
C ARG A 119 7.93 -6.63 -10.13
N CYS A 120 8.78 -7.18 -9.27
CA CYS A 120 8.85 -6.88 -7.84
C CYS A 120 10.25 -7.16 -7.27
N ASP A 121 10.50 -6.73 -6.03
CA ASP A 121 11.81 -6.93 -5.36
C ASP A 121 11.95 -8.30 -4.71
N GLY A 122 10.85 -9.03 -4.55
CA GLY A 122 10.84 -10.32 -3.89
C GLY A 122 9.42 -10.84 -3.69
N LEU A 123 9.27 -11.79 -2.78
CA LEU A 123 8.01 -12.42 -2.42
C LEU A 123 7.83 -12.42 -0.90
N MET A 124 6.58 -12.33 -0.46
CA MET A 124 6.18 -12.55 0.93
C MET A 124 5.10 -13.63 0.95
N ARG A 125 5.25 -14.60 1.85
CA ARG A 125 4.34 -15.75 1.98
C ARG A 125 4.06 -16.10 3.43
N TRP A 126 2.90 -16.70 3.67
CA TRP A 126 2.56 -17.32 4.95
C TRP A 126 1.76 -18.59 4.69
N GLU A 127 2.06 -19.64 5.46
CA GLU A 127 1.48 -20.98 5.28
C GLU A 127 0.31 -21.25 6.25
N THR A 128 0.16 -20.41 7.28
CA THR A 128 -0.95 -20.47 8.23
C THR A 128 -1.71 -19.16 8.25
N PRO A 129 -3.03 -19.16 8.56
CA PRO A 129 -3.82 -17.93 8.55
C PRO A 129 -3.19 -16.79 9.35
N ALA A 130 -3.14 -15.61 8.74
CA ALA A 130 -2.57 -14.41 9.33
C ALA A 130 -3.67 -13.43 9.74
N VAL A 131 -3.40 -12.59 10.74
CA VAL A 131 -4.37 -11.59 11.22
C VAL A 131 -4.14 -10.26 10.51
N ALA A 132 -5.23 -9.68 10.00
CA ALA A 132 -5.24 -8.34 9.42
C ALA A 132 -6.42 -7.52 9.97
N ARG A 133 -6.43 -6.23 9.61
CA ARG A 133 -7.55 -5.33 9.83
C ARG A 133 -8.29 -5.12 8.52
N GLN A 134 -9.61 -5.14 8.57
CA GLN A 134 -10.47 -4.85 7.43
C GLN A 134 -11.47 -3.77 7.83
N SER A 135 -11.65 -2.76 6.98
CA SER A 135 -12.72 -1.79 7.25
C SER A 135 -14.08 -2.46 7.10
N THR A 136 -15.03 -2.08 7.94
CA THR A 136 -16.43 -2.53 7.83
C THR A 136 -17.20 -1.76 6.76
N GLY A 137 -16.58 -0.78 6.08
CA GLY A 137 -17.26 0.17 5.19
C GLY A 137 -18.04 1.26 5.93
N CYS A 138 -18.23 1.11 7.24
CA CYS A 138 -18.80 2.14 8.10
C CYS A 138 -17.70 3.09 8.58
N SER A 139 -18.03 4.36 8.75
CA SER A 139 -17.17 5.34 9.40
C SER A 139 -17.89 5.97 10.58
N PHE A 140 -17.14 6.34 11.62
CA PHE A 140 -17.67 7.16 12.70
C PHE A 140 -17.13 8.59 12.56
N THR A 141 -18.00 9.57 12.75
CA THR A 141 -17.61 10.96 12.96
C THR A 141 -17.61 11.20 14.47
N SER A 142 -16.45 11.45 15.07
CA SER A 142 -16.44 11.79 16.49
C SER A 142 -17.04 13.17 16.67
N VAL A 143 -18.29 13.23 17.13
CA VAL A 143 -18.91 14.48 17.58
C VAL A 143 -18.11 14.95 18.81
N GLY A 144 -17.21 15.93 18.64
CA GLY A 144 -16.48 16.58 19.75
C GLY A 144 -14.96 16.40 19.83
N CYS A 145 -14.28 15.68 18.91
CA CYS A 145 -12.81 15.52 18.93
C CYS A 145 -12.13 16.00 17.63
N ARG A 146 -10.82 16.31 17.75
CA ARG A 146 -9.87 17.03 16.87
C ARG A 146 -9.85 16.75 15.34
N SER A 147 -10.67 15.85 14.80
CA SER A 147 -10.68 15.54 13.36
C SER A 147 -12.09 15.70 12.77
N PRO A 148 -12.30 16.66 11.84
CA PRO A 148 -13.61 16.85 11.17
C PRO A 148 -13.92 15.76 10.13
N TYR A 149 -13.07 14.74 10.01
CA TYR A 149 -13.18 13.74 8.96
C TYR A 149 -13.64 12.38 9.51
N PRO A 150 -14.49 11.65 8.77
CA PRO A 150 -14.87 10.29 9.12
C PRO A 150 -13.63 9.39 9.27
N VAL A 151 -13.63 8.57 10.32
CA VAL A 151 -12.60 7.54 10.53
C VAL A 151 -13.24 6.18 10.24
N PRO A 152 -12.65 5.36 9.35
CA PRO A 152 -13.19 4.03 9.08
C PRO A 152 -13.17 3.17 10.34
N VAL A 153 -14.25 2.43 10.57
CA VAL A 153 -14.29 1.39 11.59
C VAL A 153 -13.62 0.14 11.04
N TYR A 154 -12.75 -0.47 11.83
CA TYR A 154 -12.00 -1.67 11.45
C TYR A 154 -12.38 -2.84 12.36
N THR A 155 -12.49 -4.02 11.77
CA THR A 155 -12.56 -5.30 12.48
C THR A 155 -11.32 -6.13 12.20
N ARG A 156 -11.10 -7.17 13.02
CA ARG A 156 -10.09 -8.20 12.73
C ARG A 156 -10.63 -9.15 11.67
N THR A 157 -9.76 -9.54 10.75
CA THR A 157 -10.05 -10.54 9.71
C THR A 157 -8.87 -11.50 9.59
N TRP A 158 -9.14 -12.68 9.04
CA TRP A 158 -8.12 -13.68 8.74
C TRP A 158 -7.77 -13.61 7.25
N LEU A 159 -6.47 -13.67 6.98
CA LEU A 159 -5.91 -13.84 5.65
C LEU A 159 -5.56 -15.30 5.47
N ASP A 160 -6.15 -15.96 4.47
CA ASP A 160 -5.79 -17.33 4.12
C ASP A 160 -4.32 -17.40 3.67
N PRO A 161 -3.66 -18.57 3.80
CA PRO A 161 -2.32 -18.78 3.29
C PRO A 161 -2.20 -18.37 1.82
N MET A 162 -1.20 -17.54 1.52
CA MET A 162 -0.94 -17.06 0.15
C MET A 162 0.50 -16.56 0.02
N GLU A 163 0.88 -16.28 -1.22
CA GLU A 163 2.12 -15.62 -1.60
C GLU A 163 1.77 -14.34 -2.38
N ILE A 164 2.46 -13.26 -2.07
CA ILE A 164 2.27 -11.95 -2.68
C ILE A 164 3.62 -11.31 -3.04
N PRO A 165 3.65 -10.42 -4.04
CA PRO A 165 4.82 -9.60 -4.35
C PRO A 165 5.28 -8.79 -3.14
N LEU A 166 6.59 -8.69 -2.97
CA LEU A 166 7.25 -7.79 -2.04
C LEU A 166 7.92 -6.65 -2.80
N GLU A 167 7.71 -5.44 -2.32
CA GLU A 167 8.37 -4.24 -2.81
C GLU A 167 9.10 -3.55 -1.65
N VAL A 168 10.37 -3.23 -1.84
CA VAL A 168 11.26 -2.67 -0.82
C VAL A 168 11.65 -1.25 -1.20
N GLY A 169 11.53 -0.31 -0.26
CA GLY A 169 11.85 1.09 -0.49
C GLY A 169 10.84 1.83 -1.36
N ASP A 170 11.35 2.63 -2.30
CA ASP A 170 10.56 3.48 -3.19
C ASP A 170 9.68 2.62 -4.12
N SER A 171 8.38 2.88 -4.12
CA SER A 171 7.45 2.26 -5.08
C SER A 171 6.27 3.18 -5.32
N LEU A 172 5.77 3.18 -6.55
CA LEU A 172 4.69 4.07 -6.95
C LEU A 172 3.34 3.54 -6.42
N PRO A 173 2.40 4.40 -6.00
CA PRO A 173 1.03 3.99 -5.66
C PRO A 173 0.37 3.17 -6.77
N SER A 174 0.65 3.50 -8.03
CA SER A 174 0.15 2.75 -9.18
C SER A 174 0.65 1.30 -9.23
N ARG A 175 1.84 1.03 -8.70
CA ARG A 175 2.39 -0.32 -8.61
C ARG A 175 1.71 -1.11 -7.49
N THR A 176 1.53 -0.50 -6.32
CA THR A 176 0.72 -1.08 -5.22
C THR A 176 -0.68 -1.46 -5.70
N TRP A 177 -1.35 -0.57 -6.43
CA TRP A 177 -2.65 -0.86 -7.03
C TRP A 177 -2.59 -2.01 -8.04
N ALA A 178 -1.60 -2.00 -8.94
CA ALA A 178 -1.45 -3.06 -9.94
C ALA A 178 -1.30 -4.45 -9.29
N HIS A 179 -0.53 -4.58 -8.22
CA HIS A 179 -0.41 -5.84 -7.48
C HIS A 179 -1.70 -6.24 -6.77
N LEU A 180 -2.44 -5.30 -6.16
CA LEU A 180 -3.72 -5.61 -5.54
C LEU A 180 -4.73 -6.19 -6.55
N GLU A 181 -4.76 -5.66 -7.76
CA GLU A 181 -5.66 -6.13 -8.82
C GLU A 181 -5.18 -7.44 -9.48
N GLN A 182 -3.87 -7.56 -9.74
CA GLN A 182 -3.32 -8.68 -10.52
C GLN A 182 -2.94 -9.88 -9.65
N ASP A 183 -2.31 -9.61 -8.51
CA ASP A 183 -1.70 -10.62 -7.64
C ASP A 183 -2.54 -10.87 -6.38
N GLY A 184 -3.62 -10.08 -6.18
CA GLY A 184 -4.50 -10.19 -5.03
C GLY A 184 -3.92 -9.60 -3.73
N GLY A 185 -2.70 -9.07 -3.76
CA GLY A 185 -2.08 -8.43 -2.61
C GLY A 185 -0.65 -7.96 -2.90
N VAL A 186 -0.07 -7.25 -1.94
CA VAL A 186 1.33 -6.78 -1.97
C VAL A 186 1.86 -6.51 -0.57
N ALA A 187 3.11 -6.88 -0.34
CA ALA A 187 3.89 -6.50 0.82
C ALA A 187 4.75 -5.27 0.48
N ARG A 188 4.71 -4.27 1.35
CA ARG A 188 5.37 -2.97 1.19
C ARG A 188 6.26 -2.68 2.39
N TRP A 189 7.56 -2.63 2.18
CA TRP A 189 8.52 -2.18 3.19
C TRP A 189 9.16 -0.87 2.75
N PRO A 190 8.50 0.29 2.96
CA PRO A 190 8.97 1.57 2.44
C PRO A 190 10.18 2.12 3.23
N TYR A 191 10.96 3.00 2.61
CA TYR A 191 12.10 3.62 3.28
C TYR A 191 11.65 4.41 4.51
N GLY A 192 12.38 4.24 5.62
CA GLY A 192 12.07 4.87 6.91
C GLY A 192 11.03 4.13 7.77
N SER A 193 10.42 3.05 7.27
CA SER A 193 9.44 2.27 8.03
C SER A 193 10.07 1.09 8.76
N ALA A 194 9.81 0.98 10.06
CA ALA A 194 10.11 -0.22 10.85
C ALA A 194 9.09 -1.36 10.67
N PHE A 195 8.14 -1.18 9.76
CA PHE A 195 7.04 -2.11 9.49
C PHE A 195 7.03 -2.55 8.02
N VAL A 196 6.73 -3.83 7.81
CA VAL A 196 6.28 -4.36 6.52
C VAL A 196 4.76 -4.30 6.50
N TRP A 197 4.21 -3.53 5.57
CA TRP A 197 2.77 -3.39 5.37
C TRP A 197 2.28 -4.42 4.38
N ILE A 198 1.18 -5.07 4.69
CA ILE A 198 0.56 -6.08 3.83
C ILE A 198 -0.79 -5.54 3.43
N PHE A 199 -1.06 -5.51 2.12
CA PHE A 199 -2.35 -5.20 1.54
C PHE A 199 -2.86 -6.45 0.83
N VAL A 200 -4.07 -6.90 1.12
CA VAL A 200 -4.68 -8.07 0.47
C VAL A 200 -6.09 -7.73 0.01
N SER A 201 -6.35 -7.92 -1.28
CA SER A 201 -7.66 -7.76 -1.89
C SER A 201 -8.65 -8.77 -1.30
N ARG A 202 -9.81 -8.27 -0.91
CA ARG A 202 -10.92 -9.07 -0.39
C ARG A 202 -11.93 -9.19 -1.51
N ARG A 203 -11.94 -10.35 -2.17
CA ARG A 203 -12.99 -10.69 -3.11
C ARG A 203 -14.28 -10.83 -2.30
N SER A 204 -15.28 -10.02 -2.64
CA SER A 204 -16.66 -10.16 -2.18
C SER A 204 -17.30 -11.37 -2.83
#